data_AF-A0A4R6KV72-F1
#
_entry.id   AF-A0A4R6KV72-F1
#
_cell.length_a   1.000
_cell.length_b   1.000
_cell.length_c   1.000
_cell.angle_alpha   90.00
_cell.angle_beta   90.00
_cell.angle_gamma   90.00
#
_symmetry.space_group_name_H-M   'P 1'
#
loop_
_entity.id
_entity.type
_entity.pdbx_description
1 polymer ?
#
loop_
_entity_poly.entity_id
_entity_poly.type
_entity_poly.pdbx_seq_one_letter_code
_entity_poly.pdbx_strand_id
1 'polypeptide(L)'
;MLPATTISDRLQVPSKAQRVGWWDGGAQAGDPFGSVVLAGHVDTKTEGLGFFARLLDVRRGEVVVLNGAGHTASYRVVSVVSVRKDALATKSGAFDQTTDHRLVLITCTGAYDASRGGYEDNLVVTALPTGLAQ
;
A
#
# COMPACT_ATOMS: atom_id res chain seq x y z
N MET A 1 2.52 7.85 -10.23
CA MET A 1 2.04 7.87 -8.83
C MET A 1 1.75 9.31 -8.44
N LEU A 2 0.81 9.53 -7.53
CA LEU A 2 0.55 10.84 -6.93
C LEU A 2 0.94 10.78 -5.45
N PRO A 3 1.45 11.87 -4.84
CA PRO A 3 1.62 11.89 -3.40
C PRO A 3 0.26 11.73 -2.71
N ALA A 4 0.21 10.81 -1.77
CA ALA A 4 -0.83 10.61 -0.78
C ALA A 4 -0.37 11.29 0.50
N THR A 5 -1.25 12.04 1.14
CA THR A 5 -0.94 12.72 2.40
C THR A 5 -1.68 12.05 3.56
N THR A 6 -1.38 12.48 4.78
CA THR A 6 -2.11 12.05 5.98
C THR A 6 -2.96 13.19 6.50
N ILE A 7 -4.25 12.96 6.69
CA ILE A 7 -5.17 13.91 7.32
C ILE A 7 -5.78 13.20 8.52
N SER A 8 -5.65 13.79 9.72
CA SER A 8 -6.13 13.21 10.98
C SER A 8 -5.68 11.76 11.17
N ASP A 9 -4.39 11.48 10.94
CA ASP A 9 -3.76 10.15 11.04
C ASP A 9 -4.30 9.10 10.06
N ARG A 10 -4.96 9.53 8.98
CA ARG A 10 -5.48 8.66 7.93
C ARG A 10 -4.76 8.89 6.61
N LEU A 11 -4.21 7.81 6.07
CA LEU A 11 -3.63 7.79 4.73
C LEU A 11 -4.71 8.09 3.69
N GLN A 12 -4.49 9.15 2.90
CA GLN A 12 -5.40 9.56 1.85
C GLN A 12 -5.10 8.82 0.55
N VAL A 13 -6.10 8.16 -0.02
CA VAL A 13 -5.97 7.51 -1.33
C VAL A 13 -6.47 8.43 -2.45
N PRO A 14 -5.95 8.31 -3.69
CA PRO A 14 -6.39 9.15 -4.80
C PRO A 14 -7.87 8.96 -5.11
N SER A 15 -8.56 10.03 -5.50
CA SER A 15 -10.01 10.00 -5.81
C SER A 15 -10.44 9.05 -6.95
N LYS A 16 -9.51 8.67 -7.84
CA LYS A 16 -9.81 7.73 -8.93
C LYS A 16 -9.43 6.32 -8.51
N ALA A 17 -10.33 5.37 -8.72
CA ALA A 17 -10.18 3.97 -8.38
C ALA A 17 -8.96 3.33 -9.07
N GLN A 18 -8.65 3.76 -10.31
CA GLN A 18 -7.52 3.24 -11.09
C GLN A 18 -6.17 3.90 -10.77
N ARG A 19 -6.08 4.71 -9.72
CA ARG A 19 -4.82 5.35 -9.30
C ARG A 19 -4.40 4.87 -7.93
N VAL A 20 -3.07 4.85 -7.75
CA VAL A 20 -2.42 4.56 -6.48
C VAL A 20 -1.66 5.80 -6.02
N GLY A 21 -1.74 6.06 -4.71
CA GLY A 21 -1.06 7.14 -4.04
C GLY A 21 0.17 6.63 -3.31
N TRP A 22 1.24 7.41 -3.31
CA TRP A 22 2.45 7.16 -2.53
C TRP A 22 2.44 8.07 -1.30
N TRP A 23 2.48 7.51 -0.11
CA TRP A 23 2.52 8.30 1.12
C TRP A 23 3.76 9.20 1.17
N ASP A 24 3.55 10.50 1.30
CA ASP A 24 4.58 11.55 1.31
C ASP A 24 5.58 11.45 2.47
N GLY A 25 5.21 10.81 3.58
CA GLY A 25 6.12 10.49 4.69
C GLY A 25 6.93 9.20 4.53
N GLY A 26 6.75 8.48 3.42
CA GLY A 26 7.45 7.22 3.16
C GLY A 26 8.74 7.38 2.37
N ALA A 27 9.60 6.36 2.44
CA ALA A 27 10.79 6.25 1.59
C ALA A 27 10.45 6.29 0.09
N GLN A 28 11.41 6.70 -0.72
CA GLN A 28 11.36 6.57 -2.17
C GLN A 28 11.83 5.18 -2.59
N ALA A 29 11.43 4.75 -3.79
CA ALA A 29 12.03 3.56 -4.37
C ALA A 29 13.52 3.81 -4.65
N GLY A 30 14.36 2.88 -4.19
CA GLY A 30 15.82 2.99 -4.29
C GLY A 30 16.48 3.56 -3.04
N ASP A 31 15.73 4.13 -2.09
CA ASP A 31 16.29 4.53 -0.80
C ASP A 31 16.86 3.31 -0.04
N PRO A 32 17.93 3.50 0.76
CA PRO A 32 18.59 2.38 1.45
C PRO A 32 17.81 1.85 2.65
N PHE A 33 16.89 2.64 3.21
CA PHE A 33 16.08 2.30 4.38
C PHE A 33 14.68 2.93 4.29
N GLY A 34 13.77 2.42 5.11
CA GLY A 34 12.41 2.92 5.25
C GLY A 34 11.37 2.15 4.43
N SER A 35 10.11 2.54 4.60
CA SER A 35 8.98 1.89 3.92
C SER A 35 8.44 2.78 2.82
N VAL A 36 8.50 2.31 1.57
CA VAL A 36 7.75 2.88 0.45
C VAL A 36 6.29 2.45 0.60
N VAL A 37 5.41 3.37 1.00
CA VAL A 37 4.00 3.02 1.25
C VAL A 37 3.12 3.50 0.11
N LEU A 38 2.51 2.55 -0.59
CA LEU A 38 1.51 2.81 -1.63
C LEU A 38 0.13 2.39 -1.15
N ALA A 39 -0.87 3.23 -1.40
CA ALA A 39 -2.25 2.91 -1.09
C ALA A 39 -3.20 3.21 -2.26
N GLY A 40 -4.25 2.42 -2.35
CA GLY A 40 -5.21 2.51 -3.44
C GLY A 40 -6.52 1.82 -3.09
N HIS A 41 -7.56 2.20 -3.83
CA HIS A 41 -8.89 1.65 -3.68
C HIS A 41 -8.94 0.16 -4.07
N VAL A 42 -9.66 -0.63 -3.26
CA VAL A 42 -10.15 -1.96 -3.66
C VAL A 42 -11.32 -1.79 -4.63
N ASP A 43 -12.21 -0.83 -4.35
CA ASP A 43 -13.30 -0.38 -5.20
C ASP A 43 -13.69 1.07 -4.86
N THR A 44 -14.57 1.63 -5.68
CA THR A 44 -15.31 2.86 -5.40
C THR A 44 -16.76 2.72 -5.87
N LYS A 45 -17.66 3.51 -5.29
CA LYS A 45 -19.08 3.52 -5.68
C LYS A 45 -19.32 3.91 -7.14
N THR A 46 -18.48 4.77 -7.70
CA THR A 46 -18.69 5.38 -9.02
C THR A 46 -17.91 4.70 -10.15
N GLU A 47 -16.74 4.12 -9.85
CA GLU A 47 -15.86 3.54 -10.86
C GLU A 47 -15.70 2.01 -10.73
N GLY A 48 -16.36 1.39 -9.75
CA GLY A 48 -16.26 -0.05 -9.50
C GLY A 48 -14.89 -0.43 -8.94
N LEU A 49 -14.37 -1.60 -9.35
CA LEU A 49 -13.10 -2.12 -8.84
C LEU A 49 -11.94 -1.14 -9.07
N GLY A 50 -11.16 -0.93 -8.03
CA GLY A 50 -9.95 -0.12 -8.06
C GLY A 50 -8.73 -0.93 -8.49
N PHE A 51 -7.64 -0.23 -8.77
CA PHE A 51 -6.40 -0.86 -9.24
C PHE A 51 -5.88 -1.90 -8.25
N PHE A 52 -6.04 -1.64 -6.94
CA PHE A 52 -5.61 -2.52 -5.85
C PHE A 52 -6.61 -3.61 -5.47
N ALA A 53 -7.73 -3.77 -6.19
CA ALA A 53 -8.54 -4.99 -6.10
C ALA A 53 -7.68 -6.26 -6.30
N ARG A 54 -6.66 -6.16 -7.16
CA ARG A 54 -5.69 -7.23 -7.44
C ARG A 54 -4.91 -7.71 -6.22
N LEU A 55 -4.74 -6.87 -5.19
CA LEU A 55 -4.02 -7.26 -3.98
C LEU A 55 -4.74 -8.36 -3.20
N LEU A 56 -6.05 -8.53 -3.38
CA LEU A 56 -6.83 -9.59 -2.73
C LEU A 56 -6.37 -11.00 -3.13
N ASP A 57 -5.74 -11.14 -4.30
CA ASP A 57 -5.27 -12.42 -4.83
C ASP A 57 -3.76 -12.63 -4.69
N VAL A 58 -3.01 -11.59 -4.28
CA VAL A 58 -1.54 -11.62 -4.19
C VAL A 58 -1.07 -12.60 -3.12
N ARG A 59 -0.02 -13.36 -3.45
CA ARG A 59 0.58 -14.35 -2.56
C ARG A 59 2.05 -14.06 -2.26
N ARG A 60 2.53 -14.61 -1.15
CA ARG A 60 3.97 -14.63 -0.82
C ARG A 60 4.74 -15.28 -1.97
N GLY A 61 5.87 -14.68 -2.34
CA GLY A 61 6.73 -15.12 -3.44
C GLY A 61 6.47 -14.42 -4.77
N GLU A 62 5.31 -13.78 -4.96
CA GLU A 62 5.04 -12.99 -6.17
C GLU A 62 5.94 -11.76 -6.27
N VAL A 63 6.17 -11.29 -7.50
CA VAL A 63 7.00 -10.12 -7.78
C VAL A 63 6.12 -8.92 -8.09
N VAL A 64 6.41 -7.81 -7.42
CA VAL A 64 5.83 -6.49 -7.67
C VAL A 64 6.90 -5.63 -8.32
N VAL A 65 6.56 -5.02 -9.46
CA VAL A 65 7.42 -4.07 -10.15
C VAL A 65 6.89 -2.66 -9.94
N LEU A 66 7.71 -1.81 -9.35
CA LEU A 66 7.40 -0.41 -9.14
C LEU A 66 8.16 0.44 -10.16
N ASN A 67 7.40 1.21 -10.95
CA ASN A 67 7.93 2.15 -11.94
C ASN A 67 7.67 3.57 -11.45
N GLY A 68 8.72 4.36 -11.21
CA GLY A 68 8.58 5.73 -10.70
C GLY A 68 9.86 6.54 -10.86
N ALA A 69 9.73 7.87 -11.05
CA ALA A 69 10.85 8.82 -11.08
C ALA A 69 12.07 8.37 -11.94
N GLY A 70 11.82 7.76 -13.09
CA GLY A 70 12.85 7.33 -14.04
C GLY A 70 13.55 6.01 -13.73
N HIS A 71 13.14 5.29 -12.68
CA HIS A 71 13.73 4.00 -12.29
C HIS A 71 12.67 2.90 -12.15
N THR A 72 13.13 1.65 -12.26
CA THR A 72 12.31 0.44 -12.06
C THR A 72 12.88 -0.38 -10.92
N ALA A 73 12.07 -0.65 -9.91
CA ALA A 73 12.46 -1.47 -8.76
C ALA A 73 11.57 -2.71 -8.66
N SER A 74 12.19 -3.88 -8.49
CA SER A 74 11.49 -5.16 -8.31
C SER A 74 11.52 -5.57 -6.84
N TYR A 75 10.36 -6.00 -6.34
CA TYR A 75 10.18 -6.45 -4.97
C TYR A 75 9.52 -7.82 -4.96
N ARG A 76 9.88 -8.68 -4.01
CA ARG A 76 9.24 -9.97 -3.78
C ARG A 76 8.38 -9.90 -2.54
N VAL A 77 7.11 -10.30 -2.67
CA VAL A 77 6.17 -10.33 -1.56
C VAL A 77 6.64 -11.32 -0.51
N VAL A 78 6.81 -10.84 0.72
CA VAL A 78 7.21 -11.65 1.87
C VAL A 78 6.13 -11.77 2.93
N SER A 79 5.10 -10.92 2.89
CA SER A 79 3.99 -10.95 3.84
C SER A 79 2.71 -10.40 3.21
N VAL A 80 1.57 -11.00 3.57
CA VAL A 80 0.22 -10.53 3.23
C VAL A 80 -0.62 -10.72 4.49
N VAL A 81 -1.06 -9.62 5.10
CA VAL A 81 -1.80 -9.65 6.37
C VAL A 81 -3.01 -8.72 6.33
N SER A 82 -4.12 -9.14 6.92
CA SER A 82 -5.27 -8.26 7.17
C SER A 82 -5.14 -7.65 8.56
N VAL A 83 -5.34 -6.34 8.67
CA VAL A 83 -5.32 -5.60 9.94
C VAL A 83 -6.55 -4.70 10.04
N ARG A 84 -7.08 -4.56 11.25
CA ARG A 84 -8.17 -3.61 11.52
C ARG A 84 -7.80 -2.20 11.06
N LYS A 85 -8.75 -1.44 10.52
CA LYS A 85 -8.50 -0.07 10.05
C LYS A 85 -7.94 0.87 11.11
N ASP A 86 -8.45 0.78 12.34
CA ASP A 86 -7.99 1.56 13.49
C ASP A 86 -6.60 1.17 14.00
N ALA A 87 -6.15 -0.04 13.70
CA ALA A 87 -4.85 -0.57 14.07
C ALA A 87 -3.79 -0.44 12.96
N LEU A 88 -4.16 0.06 11.78
CA LEU A 88 -3.23 0.15 10.64
C LEU A 88 -1.98 0.94 11.01
N ALA A 89 -2.13 2.13 11.59
CA ALA A 89 -0.99 2.99 11.92
C ALA A 89 -0.12 2.43 13.06
N THR A 90 -0.73 1.72 14.01
CA THR A 90 -0.07 1.36 15.28
C THR A 90 0.44 -0.07 15.34
N LYS A 91 -0.16 -1.01 14.60
CA LYS A 91 0.15 -2.45 14.71
C LYS A 91 0.70 -3.08 13.44
N SER A 92 0.54 -2.45 12.28
CA SER A 92 0.98 -3.06 11.02
C SER A 92 2.50 -2.93 10.77
N GLY A 93 3.14 -1.93 11.38
CA GLY A 93 4.50 -1.52 11.03
C GLY A 93 4.63 -0.86 9.65
N ALA A 94 3.55 -0.72 8.87
CA ALA A 94 3.58 -0.25 7.48
C ALA A 94 4.28 1.10 7.29
N PHE A 95 4.18 1.98 8.29
CA PHE A 95 4.69 3.35 8.22
C PHE A 95 6.05 3.53 8.91
N ASP A 96 6.64 2.47 9.46
CA ASP A 96 7.96 2.53 10.08
C ASP A 96 9.03 2.88 9.04
N GLN A 97 9.75 3.99 9.27
CA GLN A 97 10.83 4.50 8.41
C GLN A 97 12.23 4.16 8.93
N THR A 98 12.34 3.43 10.05
CA THR A 98 13.62 3.02 10.66
C THR A 98 14.05 1.59 10.30
N THR A 99 13.24 0.90 9.49
CA THR A 99 13.45 -0.45 8.97
C THR A 99 14.40 -0.48 7.77
N ASP A 100 14.93 -1.66 7.46
CA ASP A 100 15.47 -1.96 6.13
C ASP A 100 14.46 -1.65 5.02
N HIS A 101 14.96 -1.27 3.84
CA HIS A 101 14.14 -0.85 2.70
C HIS A 101 13.10 -1.92 2.31
N ARG A 102 11.84 -1.48 2.17
CA ARG A 102 10.72 -2.36 1.78
C ARG A 102 9.61 -1.60 1.08
N LEU A 103 8.85 -2.33 0.27
CA LEU A 103 7.60 -1.86 -0.32
C LEU A 103 6.41 -2.35 0.52
N VAL A 104 5.48 -1.45 0.82
CA VAL A 104 4.22 -1.75 1.49
C VAL A 104 3.06 -1.28 0.62
N LEU A 105 2.17 -2.21 0.26
CA LEU A 105 0.96 -1.94 -0.50
C LEU A 105 -0.27 -2.11 0.39
N ILE A 106 -1.16 -1.13 0.40
CA ILE A 106 -2.31 -1.08 1.30
C ILE A 106 -3.59 -0.89 0.51
N THR A 107 -4.57 -1.77 0.76
CA THR A 107 -5.95 -1.59 0.25
C THR A 107 -6.98 -1.99 1.29
N CYS A 108 -8.25 -1.62 1.06
CA CYS A 108 -9.36 -2.01 1.93
C CYS A 108 -9.72 -3.49 1.74
N THR A 109 -10.10 -4.17 2.82
CA THR A 109 -10.57 -5.56 2.78
C THR A 109 -11.53 -5.86 3.94
N GLY A 110 -11.96 -7.11 4.05
CA GLY A 110 -12.83 -7.58 5.14
C GLY A 110 -14.29 -7.19 4.94
N ALA A 111 -15.06 -7.24 6.03
CA ALA A 111 -16.49 -6.94 5.99
C ALA A 111 -16.73 -5.46 5.64
N TYR A 112 -17.75 -5.19 4.82
CA TYR A 112 -18.22 -3.84 4.54
C TYR A 112 -19.32 -3.45 5.52
N ASP A 113 -19.12 -2.35 6.24
CA ASP A 113 -20.08 -1.77 7.16
C ASP A 113 -20.32 -0.30 6.80
N ALA A 114 -21.45 -0.04 6.14
CA ALA A 114 -21.83 1.31 5.73
C ALA A 114 -21.99 2.27 6.93
N SER A 115 -22.39 1.76 8.10
CA SER A 115 -22.60 2.59 9.30
C SER A 115 -21.28 3.06 9.91
N ARG A 116 -20.18 2.33 9.66
CA ARG A 116 -18.82 2.66 10.10
C ARG A 116 -17.93 3.23 8.99
N GLY A 117 -18.52 3.49 7.82
CA GLY A 117 -17.85 4.19 6.73
C GLY A 117 -17.14 3.29 5.72
N GLY A 118 -17.43 1.98 5.70
CA GLY A 118 -17.07 1.08 4.61
C GLY A 118 -16.40 -0.20 5.09
N TYR A 119 -15.40 -0.68 4.34
CA TYR A 119 -14.62 -1.85 4.72
C TYR A 119 -13.99 -1.68 6.10
N GLU A 120 -13.85 -2.75 6.85
CA GLU A 120 -13.45 -2.65 8.25
C GLU A 120 -11.97 -2.97 8.50
N ASP A 121 -11.32 -3.58 7.50
CA ASP A 121 -9.91 -3.96 7.56
C ASP A 121 -9.13 -3.34 6.39
N ASN A 122 -7.80 -3.40 6.50
CA ASN A 122 -6.89 -3.18 5.40
C ASN A 122 -6.06 -4.44 5.16
N LEU A 123 -5.88 -4.78 3.89
CA LEU A 123 -4.87 -5.73 3.47
C LEU A 123 -3.54 -4.99 3.34
N VAL A 124 -2.52 -5.47 4.05
CA VAL A 124 -1.15 -4.95 4.01
C VAL A 124 -0.27 -6.01 3.38
N VAL A 125 0.27 -5.69 2.22
CA VAL A 125 1.24 -6.52 1.49
C VAL A 125 2.62 -5.92 1.69
N THR A 126 3.56 -6.69 2.23
CA THR A 126 4.96 -6.27 2.39
C THR A 126 5.83 -7.05 1.43
N ALA A 127 6.69 -6.35 0.70
CA ALA A 127 7.62 -6.91 -0.26
C ALA A 127 9.03 -6.35 -0.06
N LEU A 128 10.05 -7.20 -0.24
CA LEU A 128 11.45 -6.82 -0.10
C LEU A 128 12.11 -6.68 -1.47
N PRO A 129 13.10 -5.78 -1.64
CA PRO A 129 13.84 -5.64 -2.89
C PRO A 129 14.46 -6.97 -3.35
N THR A 130 14.40 -7.28 -4.64
CA THR A 130 15.03 -8.48 -5.21
C THR A 130 16.45 -8.23 -5.75
N GLY A 131 16.97 -7.01 -5.59
CA GLY A 131 18.25 -6.54 -6.12
C GLY A 131 18.24 -5.01 -6.21
N LEU A 132 19.39 -4.40 -6.47
CA LEU A 132 19.49 -2.95 -6.71
C LEU A 132 18.68 -2.61 -7.97
N ALA A 133 17.89 -1.53 -7.92
CA ALA A 133 17.18 -1.00 -9.08
C ALA A 133 18.20 -0.78 -10.22
N GLN A 134 17.86 -1.24 -11.42
CA GLN A 134 18.62 -0.95 -12.64
C GLN A 134 18.16 0.37 -13.24
#